data_AF-A0A7J6KKX2-F1
#
_entry.id   AF-A0A7J6KKX2-F1
#
_cell.length_a   1.000
_cell.length_b   1.000
_cell.length_c   1.000
_cell.angle_alpha   90.00
_cell.angle_beta   90.00
_cell.angle_gamma   90.00
#
_symmetry.space_group_name_H-M   'P 1'
#
loop_
_entity.id
_entity.type
_entity.pdbx_description
1 polymer ?
#
loop_
_entity_poly.entity_id
_entity_poly.type
_entity_poly.pdbx_seq_one_letter_code
_entity_poly.pdbx_strand_id
1 'polypeptide(L)'
;MGPSPTLSTTGLNSTPERESAPGPEPSDAENASEHDDAVWVPIGGYGPTNYDRRSLTTPGEPVNVAIVDSWLILLYNRFRASMREPEPAALPTWSNADGTARHYTPPATSSLTVLQPIHNGGGHFVAAVRLSGQLLYIDSLNLPINDRTRQALIDLFGPNNMYIRLGVQRQGGDGNLCGLHVLAHITELMLSNRTPAEVAATNFDDSLMRVHAFRCLEDGEVRRFPQMDIAHVPTLPEHFQSTLAIL
;
A
#
# COMPACT_ATOMS: atom_id res chain seq x y z
N MET A 1 40.77 41.21 70.40
CA MET A 1 41.08 42.54 69.82
C MET A 1 42.51 42.49 69.31
N GLY A 2 42.67 42.44 68.00
CA GLY A 2 43.96 42.53 67.30
C GLY A 2 43.67 43.16 65.95
N PRO A 3 44.39 44.21 65.52
CA PRO A 3 44.07 44.98 64.33
C PRO A 3 44.71 44.38 63.06
N SER A 4 44.01 44.50 61.93
CA SER A 4 44.58 44.48 60.57
C SER A 4 45.49 45.69 60.36
N PRO A 5 46.42 45.77 59.36
CA PRO A 5 46.00 45.94 57.96
C PRO A 5 47.00 45.53 56.81
N THR A 6 46.46 45.43 55.58
CA THR A 6 46.98 45.75 54.20
C THR A 6 48.42 45.36 53.74
N LEU A 7 48.74 45.00 52.48
CA LEU A 7 48.29 45.47 51.14
C LEU A 7 48.81 44.54 50.00
N SER A 8 48.07 44.51 48.88
CA SER A 8 48.39 44.27 47.44
C SER A 8 49.73 43.70 46.96
N THR A 9 49.69 42.75 46.00
CA THR A 9 49.77 43.04 44.55
C THR A 9 49.61 41.78 43.67
N THR A 10 49.20 42.05 42.43
CA THR A 10 48.69 41.20 41.34
C THR A 10 49.71 40.38 40.56
N GLY A 11 49.24 39.24 40.02
CA GLY A 11 49.40 38.89 38.60
C GLY A 11 50.35 37.75 38.25
N LEU A 12 49.82 36.64 37.74
CA LEU A 12 49.98 36.22 36.33
C LEU A 12 49.23 34.91 36.07
N ASN A 13 48.30 34.99 35.10
CA ASN A 13 47.55 33.89 34.52
C ASN A 13 48.48 32.86 33.86
N SER A 14 48.19 31.58 34.08
CA SER A 14 48.60 30.50 33.17
C SER A 14 47.56 29.39 33.25
N THR A 15 46.59 29.42 32.33
CA THR A 15 45.70 28.29 32.07
C THR A 15 46.11 27.73 30.72
N PRO A 16 46.45 26.43 30.62
CA PRO A 16 46.94 25.86 29.37
C PRO A 16 45.82 25.78 28.33
N GLU A 17 46.20 26.07 27.09
CA GLU A 17 45.42 25.89 25.88
C GLU A 17 44.90 24.44 25.81
N ARG A 18 43.57 24.30 25.75
CA ARG A 18 42.95 23.05 25.31
C ARG A 18 43.16 22.94 23.81
N GLU A 19 44.10 22.10 23.40
CA GLU A 19 44.11 21.53 22.05
C GLU A 19 42.73 20.94 21.77
N SER A 20 42.06 21.50 20.77
CA SER A 20 40.81 20.97 20.26
C SER A 20 41.11 19.67 19.54
N ALA A 21 40.71 18.56 20.13
CA ALA A 21 40.71 17.27 19.46
C ALA A 21 39.81 17.38 18.21
N PRO A 22 40.22 16.85 17.04
CA PRO A 22 39.33 16.73 15.90
C PRO A 22 38.16 15.84 16.30
N GLY A 23 36.95 16.37 16.24
CA GLY A 23 35.74 15.58 16.45
C GLY A 23 35.68 14.45 15.41
N PRO A 24 35.21 13.25 15.78
CA PRO A 24 34.99 12.20 14.79
C PRO A 24 33.92 12.65 13.79
N GLU A 25 34.19 12.31 12.54
CA GLU A 25 33.46 12.64 11.31
C GLU A 25 31.95 12.33 11.38
N PRO A 26 31.11 12.99 10.56
CA PRO A 26 29.75 12.54 10.32
C PRO A 26 29.81 11.30 9.41
N SER A 27 29.86 10.11 9.98
CA SER A 27 29.77 8.87 9.21
C SER A 27 28.65 8.01 9.79
N ASP A 28 27.64 7.74 8.95
CA ASP A 28 26.72 6.58 8.96
C ASP A 28 25.27 6.95 8.63
N ALA A 29 24.85 8.21 8.85
CA ALA A 29 23.49 8.64 8.55
C ALA A 29 23.26 8.92 7.05
N GLU A 30 24.25 9.49 6.35
CA GLU A 30 24.13 9.80 4.91
C GLU A 30 24.24 8.56 4.01
N ASN A 31 24.92 7.50 4.47
CA ASN A 31 25.05 6.24 3.72
C ASN A 31 23.80 5.34 3.81
N ALA A 32 23.01 5.47 4.87
CA ALA A 32 21.79 4.68 5.04
C ALA A 32 20.66 5.11 4.07
N SER A 33 20.57 6.41 3.74
CA SER A 33 19.54 6.90 2.83
C SER A 33 19.81 6.57 1.36
N GLU A 34 21.09 6.53 0.93
CA GLU A 34 21.44 6.16 -0.45
C GLU A 34 21.06 4.70 -0.77
N HIS A 35 21.10 3.81 0.22
CA HIS A 35 20.64 2.43 0.05
C HIS A 35 19.12 2.28 0.04
N ASP A 36 18.39 3.19 0.70
CA ASP A 36 16.93 3.15 0.77
C ASP A 36 16.27 3.50 -0.58
N ASP A 37 16.88 4.38 -1.37
CA ASP A 37 16.37 4.80 -2.68
C ASP A 37 16.74 3.85 -3.82
N ALA A 38 17.63 2.89 -3.57
CA ALA A 38 17.98 1.88 -4.57
C ALA A 38 16.77 1.00 -4.91
N VAL A 39 16.52 0.80 -6.20
CA VAL A 39 15.46 -0.10 -6.69
C VAL A 39 15.73 -1.51 -6.17
N TRP A 40 14.76 -2.07 -5.45
CA TRP A 40 14.85 -3.42 -4.90
C TRP A 40 14.60 -4.47 -5.99
N VAL A 41 13.48 -4.35 -6.74
CA VAL A 41 13.16 -5.24 -7.86
C VAL A 41 12.68 -4.45 -9.07
N PRO A 42 13.37 -4.50 -10.23
CA PRO A 42 12.88 -3.85 -11.43
C PRO A 42 11.72 -4.62 -12.06
N ILE A 43 10.60 -3.95 -12.28
CA ILE A 43 9.37 -4.45 -12.88
C ILE A 43 8.95 -3.49 -14.00
N GLY A 44 9.23 -3.85 -15.26
CA GLY A 44 8.77 -3.09 -16.42
C GLY A 44 9.35 -1.67 -16.57
N GLY A 45 10.57 -1.43 -16.09
CA GLY A 45 11.23 -0.11 -16.15
C GLY A 45 10.95 0.82 -14.96
N TYR A 46 10.10 0.38 -14.03
CA TYR A 46 9.87 0.94 -12.70
C TYR A 46 10.18 -0.14 -11.65
N GLY A 47 10.17 0.16 -10.35
CA GLY A 47 10.26 -0.85 -9.30
C GLY A 47 10.19 -0.23 -7.90
N PRO A 48 9.76 -0.99 -6.88
CA PRO A 48 9.79 -0.51 -5.52
C PRO A 48 11.24 -0.41 -5.05
N THR A 49 11.54 0.56 -4.18
CA THR A 49 12.88 0.73 -3.61
C THR A 49 13.07 -0.12 -2.35
N ASN A 50 14.28 -0.11 -1.78
CA ASN A 50 14.52 -0.71 -0.47
C ASN A 50 13.71 -0.05 0.65
N TYR A 51 13.38 1.24 0.52
CA TYR A 51 12.43 1.92 1.40
C TYR A 51 11.06 1.23 1.34
N ASP A 52 10.53 1.01 0.14
CA ASP A 52 9.21 0.41 -0.07
C ASP A 52 9.15 -1.04 0.42
N ARG A 53 10.24 -1.78 0.21
CA ARG A 53 10.43 -3.16 0.68
C ARG A 53 10.14 -3.29 2.17
N ARG A 54 10.49 -2.29 3.00
CA ARG A 54 10.27 -2.33 4.45
C ARG A 54 8.81 -2.47 4.83
N SER A 55 7.90 -1.95 4.01
CA SER A 55 6.46 -2.11 4.22
C SER A 55 5.98 -3.56 4.16
N LEU A 56 6.78 -4.48 3.59
CA LEU A 56 6.51 -5.92 3.58
C LEU A 56 7.32 -6.70 4.60
N THR A 57 8.53 -6.24 4.96
CA THR A 57 9.42 -6.95 5.89
C THR A 57 9.23 -6.57 7.36
N THR A 58 8.64 -5.41 7.64
CA THR A 58 8.38 -4.95 9.00
C THR A 58 6.97 -5.32 9.44
N PRO A 59 6.79 -6.12 10.50
CA PRO A 59 5.47 -6.47 11.02
C PRO A 59 4.67 -5.23 11.42
N GLY A 60 3.39 -5.19 11.03
CA GLY A 60 2.48 -4.11 11.41
C GLY A 60 2.55 -2.85 10.54
N GLU A 61 3.56 -2.68 9.67
CA GLU A 61 3.64 -1.50 8.80
C GLU A 61 2.58 -1.52 7.68
N PRO A 62 1.92 -0.41 7.34
CA PRO A 62 1.05 -0.37 6.16
C PRO A 62 1.87 -0.59 4.89
N VAL A 63 1.30 -1.36 3.95
CA VAL A 63 1.91 -1.57 2.63
C VAL A 63 1.97 -0.25 1.86
N ASN A 64 3.12 0.05 1.26
CA ASN A 64 3.30 1.27 0.48
C ASN A 64 2.59 1.18 -0.89
N VAL A 65 2.19 2.33 -1.45
CA VAL A 65 1.59 2.46 -2.79
C VAL A 65 2.50 1.86 -3.86
N ALA A 66 3.82 2.05 -3.78
CA ALA A 66 4.79 1.48 -4.72
C ALA A 66 4.72 -0.06 -4.79
N ILE A 67 4.46 -0.72 -3.67
CA ILE A 67 4.26 -2.18 -3.61
C ILE A 67 2.97 -2.57 -4.33
N VAL A 68 1.89 -1.80 -4.12
CA VAL A 68 0.60 -2.03 -4.77
C VAL A 68 0.70 -1.83 -6.28
N ASP A 69 1.36 -0.77 -6.72
CA ASP A 69 1.59 -0.46 -8.14
C ASP A 69 2.43 -1.54 -8.82
N SER A 70 3.52 -1.96 -8.17
CA SER A 70 4.38 -3.03 -8.66
C SER A 70 3.61 -4.34 -8.87
N TRP A 71 2.71 -4.68 -7.94
CA TRP A 71 1.85 -5.84 -8.06
C TRP A 71 0.90 -5.76 -9.26
N LEU A 72 0.30 -4.59 -9.50
CA LEU A 72 -0.59 -4.36 -10.64
C LEU A 72 0.16 -4.46 -11.96
N ILE A 73 1.40 -4.00 -12.04
CA ILE A 73 2.23 -4.15 -13.25
C ILE A 73 2.51 -5.63 -13.52
N LEU A 74 2.80 -6.43 -12.49
CA LEU A 74 2.97 -7.88 -12.67
C LEU A 74 1.68 -8.57 -13.14
N LEU A 75 0.52 -8.20 -12.57
CA LEU A 75 -0.78 -8.69 -13.06
C LEU A 75 -1.03 -8.28 -14.50
N TYR A 76 -0.76 -7.02 -14.86
CA TYR A 76 -0.87 -6.55 -16.23
C TYR A 76 0.02 -7.34 -17.18
N ASN A 77 1.29 -7.55 -16.85
CA ASN A 77 2.22 -8.31 -17.68
C ASN A 77 1.72 -9.74 -17.93
N ARG A 78 1.08 -10.36 -16.92
CA ARG A 78 0.48 -11.70 -17.04
C ARG A 78 -0.81 -11.72 -17.86
N PHE A 79 -1.62 -10.66 -17.79
CA PHE A 79 -2.96 -10.58 -18.40
C PHE A 79 -3.08 -9.48 -19.47
N ARG A 80 -1.98 -9.18 -20.17
CA ARG A 80 -1.85 -8.05 -21.10
C ARG A 80 -2.93 -7.98 -22.18
N ALA A 81 -3.44 -9.13 -22.60
CA ALA A 81 -4.48 -9.22 -23.64
C ALA A 81 -5.89 -8.85 -23.15
N SER A 82 -6.16 -8.97 -21.84
CA SER A 82 -7.48 -8.70 -21.25
C SER A 82 -7.49 -7.47 -20.34
N MET A 83 -6.32 -6.95 -19.99
CA MET A 83 -6.14 -5.75 -19.21
C MET A 83 -5.67 -4.60 -20.08
N ARG A 84 -5.98 -3.38 -19.65
CA ARG A 84 -5.43 -2.18 -20.26
C ARG A 84 -3.98 -1.97 -19.81
N GLU A 85 -3.15 -1.48 -20.73
CA GLU A 85 -1.79 -1.02 -20.43
C GLU A 85 -1.78 0.15 -19.43
N PRO A 86 -1.03 0.06 -18.33
CA PRO A 86 -0.72 1.20 -17.48
C PRO A 86 -0.01 2.27 -18.30
N GLU A 87 -0.44 3.53 -18.21
CA GLU A 87 0.28 4.59 -18.91
C GLU A 87 1.64 4.86 -18.23
N PRO A 88 2.73 5.05 -18.98
CA PRO A 88 4.07 5.23 -18.40
C PRO A 88 4.22 6.39 -17.40
N ALA A 89 3.32 7.36 -17.41
CA ALA A 89 3.32 8.53 -16.53
C ALA A 89 2.25 8.48 -15.42
N ALA A 90 1.38 7.46 -15.41
CA ALA A 90 0.31 7.31 -14.42
C ALA A 90 0.65 6.16 -13.48
N LEU A 91 0.59 6.43 -12.17
CA LEU A 91 0.65 5.36 -11.18
C LEU A 91 -0.64 4.52 -11.27
N PRO A 92 -0.54 3.18 -11.23
CA PRO A 92 -1.71 2.31 -11.26
C PRO A 92 -2.71 2.54 -10.11
N THR A 93 -2.25 3.00 -8.94
CA THR A 93 -3.09 3.31 -7.78
C THR A 93 -3.63 4.73 -7.82
N TRP A 94 -4.94 4.87 -7.61
CA TRP A 94 -5.56 6.17 -7.42
C TRP A 94 -5.21 6.71 -6.03
N SER A 95 -4.75 7.96 -5.97
CA SER A 95 -4.46 8.66 -4.71
C SER A 95 -4.79 10.13 -4.86
N ASN A 96 -5.37 10.72 -3.80
CA ASN A 96 -5.60 12.17 -3.69
C ASN A 96 -4.55 12.88 -2.82
N ALA A 97 -3.49 12.19 -2.40
CA ALA A 97 -2.51 12.73 -1.45
C ALA A 97 -1.81 14.01 -1.94
N ASP A 98 -1.74 14.24 -3.25
CA ASP A 98 -1.13 15.42 -3.86
C ASP A 98 -2.12 16.27 -4.68
N GLY A 99 -3.42 16.00 -4.58
CA GLY A 99 -4.45 16.69 -5.37
C GLY A 99 -4.39 16.43 -6.87
N THR A 100 -3.49 15.54 -7.34
CA THR A 100 -3.45 15.11 -8.73
C THR A 100 -4.11 13.75 -8.85
N ALA A 101 -5.21 13.70 -9.59
CA ALA A 101 -5.79 12.47 -10.09
C ALA A 101 -4.78 11.77 -11.01
N ARG A 102 -3.80 11.06 -10.45
CA ARG A 102 -2.87 10.20 -11.20
C ARG A 102 -3.55 8.88 -11.48
N HIS A 103 -4.57 8.92 -12.31
CA HIS A 103 -5.24 7.72 -12.78
C HIS A 103 -5.62 7.91 -14.23
N TYR A 104 -5.62 6.81 -14.96
CA TYR A 104 -6.10 6.81 -16.33
C TYR A 104 -7.47 6.14 -16.38
N THR A 105 -8.50 6.92 -16.72
CA THR A 105 -9.88 6.43 -16.86
C THR A 105 -10.07 5.76 -18.23
N PRO A 106 -10.29 4.44 -18.30
CA PRO A 106 -10.64 3.81 -19.57
C PRO A 106 -12.05 4.24 -20.01
N PRO A 107 -12.30 4.35 -21.32
CA PRO A 107 -13.64 4.64 -21.83
C PRO A 107 -14.68 3.67 -21.23
N ALA A 108 -15.87 4.18 -20.92
CA ALA A 108 -16.96 3.41 -20.33
C ALA A 108 -17.35 2.17 -21.16
N THR A 109 -17.06 2.18 -22.46
CA THR A 109 -17.40 1.13 -23.44
C THR A 109 -16.36 0.03 -23.58
N SER A 110 -15.25 0.08 -22.83
CA SER A 110 -14.18 -0.92 -22.94
C SER A 110 -14.57 -2.24 -22.29
N SER A 111 -14.40 -3.35 -23.02
CA SER A 111 -14.51 -4.73 -22.49
C SER A 111 -13.28 -5.17 -21.68
N LEU A 112 -12.28 -4.29 -21.55
CA LEU A 112 -11.06 -4.58 -20.81
C LEU A 112 -11.34 -4.64 -19.31
N THR A 113 -10.61 -5.51 -18.64
CA THR A 113 -10.56 -5.58 -17.18
C THR A 113 -9.78 -4.37 -16.66
N VAL A 114 -10.34 -3.73 -15.64
CA VAL A 114 -9.74 -2.57 -14.96
C VAL A 114 -9.58 -2.94 -13.50
N LEU A 115 -8.34 -2.89 -13.01
CA LEU A 115 -8.02 -3.09 -11.59
C LEU A 115 -7.55 -1.77 -11.04
N GLN A 116 -8.26 -1.22 -10.06
CA GLN A 116 -8.01 0.12 -9.57
C GLN A 116 -8.03 0.16 -8.04
N PRO A 117 -6.89 -0.10 -7.39
CA PRO A 117 -6.68 0.29 -6.00
C PRO A 117 -6.85 1.79 -5.83
N ILE A 118 -7.42 2.15 -4.68
CA ILE A 118 -7.72 3.51 -4.26
C ILE A 118 -7.14 3.68 -2.86
N HIS A 119 -6.17 4.57 -2.72
CA HIS A 119 -5.68 5.01 -1.43
C HIS A 119 -6.44 6.27 -1.02
N ASN A 120 -7.27 6.19 0.02
CA ASN A 120 -8.22 7.26 0.36
C ASN A 120 -7.58 8.46 1.11
N GLY A 121 -6.25 8.49 1.25
CA GLY A 121 -5.49 9.53 1.95
C GLY A 121 -5.65 9.51 3.47
N GLY A 122 -6.38 8.54 4.04
CA GLY A 122 -6.50 8.29 5.48
C GLY A 122 -5.74 7.05 5.94
N GLY A 123 -4.79 6.55 5.14
CA GLY A 123 -4.04 5.32 5.43
C GLY A 123 -4.81 4.03 5.13
N HIS A 124 -5.88 4.10 4.33
CA HIS A 124 -6.70 2.93 3.97
C HIS A 124 -6.73 2.70 2.46
N PHE A 125 -6.59 1.43 2.08
CA PHE A 125 -6.71 0.96 0.71
C PHE A 125 -8.04 0.25 0.50
N VAL A 126 -8.69 0.60 -0.61
CA VAL A 126 -9.85 -0.11 -1.16
C VAL A 126 -9.60 -0.40 -2.64
N ALA A 127 -10.44 -1.18 -3.29
CA ALA A 127 -10.32 -1.42 -4.72
C ALA A 127 -11.64 -1.28 -5.44
N ALA A 128 -11.56 -0.72 -6.64
CA ALA A 128 -12.60 -0.77 -7.64
C ALA A 128 -12.14 -1.66 -8.80
N VAL A 129 -13.00 -2.55 -9.27
CA VAL A 129 -12.68 -3.47 -10.35
C VAL A 129 -13.79 -3.43 -11.40
N ARG A 130 -13.42 -3.22 -12.67
CA ARG A 130 -14.30 -3.53 -13.80
C ARG A 130 -13.94 -4.92 -14.31
N LEU A 131 -14.86 -5.87 -14.18
CA LEU A 131 -14.68 -7.24 -14.66
C LEU A 131 -15.93 -7.67 -15.43
N SER A 132 -15.77 -8.04 -16.69
CA SER A 132 -16.89 -8.48 -17.55
C SER A 132 -18.08 -7.50 -17.56
N GLY A 133 -17.78 -6.19 -17.55
CA GLY A 133 -18.80 -5.12 -17.55
C GLY A 133 -19.42 -4.81 -16.17
N GLN A 134 -19.15 -5.61 -15.15
CA GLN A 134 -19.57 -5.32 -13.77
C GLN A 134 -18.56 -4.41 -13.09
N LEU A 135 -19.04 -3.46 -12.28
CA LEU A 135 -18.21 -2.66 -11.38
C LEU A 135 -18.32 -3.23 -9.97
N LEU A 136 -17.19 -3.62 -9.42
CA LEU A 136 -17.05 -4.23 -8.11
C LEU A 136 -16.34 -3.26 -7.17
N TYR A 137 -16.77 -3.21 -5.91
CA TYR A 137 -16.11 -2.45 -4.84
C TYR A 137 -15.69 -3.40 -3.71
N ILE A 138 -14.41 -3.34 -3.33
CA ILE A 138 -13.80 -4.21 -2.32
C ILE A 138 -13.22 -3.34 -1.21
N ASP A 139 -13.61 -3.64 0.03
CA ASP A 139 -13.13 -2.97 1.22
C ASP A 139 -13.05 -3.96 2.39
N SER A 140 -11.83 -4.31 2.80
CA SER A 140 -11.55 -5.25 3.90
C SER A 140 -11.87 -4.71 5.29
N LEU A 141 -12.22 -3.43 5.44
CA LEU A 141 -12.82 -2.92 6.68
C LEU A 141 -14.35 -2.98 6.64
N ASN A 142 -14.93 -3.33 5.49
CA ASN A 142 -16.36 -3.33 5.26
C ASN A 142 -17.02 -2.00 5.69
N LEU A 143 -16.40 -0.86 5.36
CA LEU A 143 -16.95 0.45 5.65
C LEU A 143 -17.87 0.96 4.51
N PRO A 144 -18.83 1.85 4.81
CA PRO A 144 -19.56 2.58 3.78
C PRO A 144 -18.61 3.39 2.88
N ILE A 145 -18.97 3.58 1.61
CA ILE A 145 -18.22 4.42 0.67
C ILE A 145 -18.28 5.87 1.16
N ASN A 146 -17.14 6.40 1.62
CA ASN A 146 -17.01 7.79 2.04
C ASN A 146 -16.88 8.74 0.84
N ASP A 147 -16.96 10.05 1.08
CA ASP A 147 -16.97 11.06 0.01
C ASP A 147 -15.68 11.06 -0.84
N ARG A 148 -14.51 10.80 -0.23
CA ARG A 148 -13.24 10.74 -0.97
C ARG A 148 -13.21 9.55 -1.91
N THR A 149 -13.61 8.37 -1.43
CA THR A 149 -13.73 7.17 -2.24
C THR A 149 -14.83 7.35 -3.30
N ARG A 150 -15.95 8.00 -2.98
CA ARG A 150 -17.00 8.32 -3.95
C ARG A 150 -16.45 9.19 -5.08
N GLN A 151 -15.71 10.25 -4.76
CA GLN A 151 -15.09 11.10 -5.77
C GLN A 151 -14.13 10.30 -6.66
N ALA A 152 -13.28 9.45 -6.06
CA ALA A 152 -12.40 8.55 -6.81
C ALA A 152 -13.18 7.71 -7.83
N LEU A 153 -14.26 7.07 -7.38
CA LEU A 153 -15.10 6.21 -8.22
C LEU A 153 -15.79 6.98 -9.35
N ILE A 154 -16.20 8.22 -9.10
CA ILE A 154 -16.75 9.13 -10.12
C ILE A 154 -15.67 9.50 -11.14
N ASP A 155 -14.47 9.84 -10.70
CA ASP A 155 -13.37 10.22 -11.62
C ASP A 155 -12.97 9.02 -12.50
N LEU A 156 -12.94 7.82 -11.92
CA LEU A 156 -12.49 6.58 -12.56
C LEU A 156 -13.49 5.97 -13.54
N PHE A 157 -14.80 6.06 -13.25
CA PHE A 157 -15.81 5.34 -14.03
C PHE A 157 -16.97 6.22 -14.48
N GLY A 158 -17.02 7.46 -14.01
CA GLY A 158 -18.11 8.41 -14.25
C GLY A 158 -19.18 8.40 -13.14
N PRO A 159 -20.05 9.42 -13.11
CA PRO A 159 -21.18 9.48 -12.18
C PRO A 159 -22.28 8.46 -12.51
N ASN A 160 -23.18 8.19 -11.55
CA ASN A 160 -24.36 7.34 -11.70
C ASN A 160 -24.07 5.86 -12.02
N ASN A 161 -22.86 5.39 -11.73
CA ASN A 161 -22.52 3.99 -11.86
C ASN A 161 -23.00 3.18 -10.65
N MET A 162 -23.41 1.94 -10.90
CA MET A 162 -23.76 0.98 -9.86
C MET A 162 -22.58 0.09 -9.54
N TYR A 163 -22.23 0.03 -8.25
CA TYR A 163 -21.16 -0.83 -7.76
C TYR A 163 -21.75 -2.00 -6.97
N ILE A 164 -21.30 -3.21 -7.29
CA ILE A 164 -21.53 -4.40 -6.49
C ILE A 164 -20.48 -4.41 -5.39
N ARG A 165 -20.92 -4.19 -4.16
CA ARG A 165 -20.03 -4.28 -3.01
C ARG A 165 -19.81 -5.74 -2.65
N LEU A 166 -18.55 -6.18 -2.69
CA LEU A 166 -18.16 -7.52 -2.26
C LEU A 166 -17.97 -7.54 -0.75
N GLY A 167 -18.77 -8.34 -0.05
CA GLY A 167 -18.62 -8.61 1.38
C GLY A 167 -17.45 -9.55 1.60
N VAL A 168 -16.25 -9.00 1.66
CA VAL A 168 -15.00 -9.76 1.78
C VAL A 168 -14.62 -10.02 3.23
N GLN A 169 -13.69 -10.95 3.45
CA GLN A 169 -13.03 -11.15 4.74
C GLN A 169 -12.58 -9.81 5.32
N ARG A 170 -13.00 -9.55 6.56
CA ARG A 170 -12.53 -8.37 7.28
C ARG A 170 -11.08 -8.60 7.70
N GLN A 171 -10.20 -7.63 7.43
CA GLN A 171 -8.81 -7.71 7.92
C GLN A 171 -8.77 -7.81 9.45
N GLY A 172 -7.77 -8.50 9.99
CA GLY A 172 -7.56 -8.58 11.44
C GLY A 172 -7.56 -7.21 12.12
N GLY A 173 -8.21 -7.11 13.30
CA GLY A 173 -8.59 -5.87 13.97
C GLY A 173 -7.44 -4.90 14.33
N ASP A 174 -6.20 -5.40 14.42
CA ASP A 174 -5.00 -4.60 14.74
C ASP A 174 -4.05 -4.43 13.53
N GLY A 175 -4.42 -4.94 12.35
CA GLY A 175 -3.51 -5.07 11.21
C GLY A 175 -3.65 -3.94 10.18
N ASN A 176 -2.54 -3.29 9.83
CA ASN A 176 -2.42 -2.45 8.63
C ASN A 176 -2.32 -3.32 7.36
N LEU A 177 -3.38 -4.09 7.08
CA LEU A 177 -3.41 -5.12 6.02
C LEU A 177 -4.31 -4.76 4.83
N CYS A 178 -5.02 -3.62 4.86
CA CYS A 178 -5.94 -3.22 3.80
C CYS A 178 -5.33 -3.29 2.39
N GLY A 179 -4.07 -2.85 2.24
CA GLY A 179 -3.33 -2.98 0.98
C GLY A 179 -3.14 -4.44 0.55
N LEU A 180 -2.76 -5.34 1.47
CA LEU A 180 -2.61 -6.77 1.16
C LEU A 180 -3.95 -7.43 0.82
N HIS A 181 -5.05 -7.08 1.49
CA HIS A 181 -6.37 -7.60 1.13
C HIS A 181 -6.81 -7.12 -0.24
N VAL A 182 -6.54 -5.85 -0.59
CA VAL A 182 -6.75 -5.36 -1.96
C VAL A 182 -5.98 -6.24 -2.95
N LEU A 183 -4.67 -6.45 -2.74
CA LEU A 183 -3.86 -7.29 -3.60
C LEU A 183 -4.40 -8.72 -3.70
N ALA A 184 -4.79 -9.32 -2.58
CA ALA A 184 -5.27 -10.69 -2.54
C ALA A 184 -6.60 -10.88 -3.28
N HIS A 185 -7.58 -10.00 -3.06
CA HIS A 185 -8.89 -10.11 -3.73
C HIS A 185 -8.80 -9.83 -5.22
N ILE A 186 -8.05 -8.82 -5.68
CA ILE A 186 -7.87 -8.58 -7.12
C ILE A 186 -7.12 -9.75 -7.78
N THR A 187 -6.14 -10.32 -7.08
CA THR A 187 -5.39 -11.50 -7.55
C THR A 187 -6.33 -12.70 -7.69
N GLU A 188 -7.21 -12.94 -6.73
CA GLU A 188 -8.22 -14.01 -6.83
C GLU A 188 -9.22 -13.79 -7.95
N LEU A 189 -9.70 -12.56 -8.18
CA LEU A 189 -10.56 -12.23 -9.32
C LEU A 189 -9.90 -12.52 -10.66
N MET A 190 -8.58 -12.32 -10.76
CA MET A 190 -7.83 -12.49 -12.01
C MET A 190 -7.36 -13.92 -12.25
N LEU A 191 -6.94 -14.63 -11.21
CA LEU A 191 -6.26 -15.93 -11.32
C LEU A 191 -7.15 -17.12 -11.03
N SER A 192 -8.32 -16.91 -10.42
CA SER A 192 -9.26 -17.99 -10.18
C SER A 192 -10.36 -17.97 -11.25
N ASN A 193 -10.80 -19.15 -11.68
CA ASN A 193 -11.99 -19.28 -12.54
C ASN A 193 -13.29 -19.19 -11.72
N ARG A 194 -13.29 -18.37 -10.67
CA ARG A 194 -14.40 -18.24 -9.72
C ARG A 194 -15.17 -16.95 -9.96
N THR A 195 -16.44 -16.98 -9.60
CA THR A 195 -17.32 -15.81 -9.63
C THR A 195 -16.92 -14.78 -8.56
N PRO A 196 -17.30 -13.49 -8.70
CA PRO A 196 -17.04 -12.49 -7.67
C PRO A 196 -17.57 -12.86 -6.28
N ALA A 197 -18.71 -13.57 -6.21
CA ALA A 197 -19.29 -14.04 -4.96
C ALA A 197 -18.42 -15.12 -4.27
N GLU A 198 -17.89 -16.07 -5.05
CA GLU A 198 -16.97 -17.10 -4.53
C GLU A 198 -15.62 -16.50 -4.11
N VAL A 199 -15.14 -15.48 -4.82
CA VAL A 199 -13.94 -14.73 -4.41
C VAL A 199 -14.20 -13.98 -3.10
N ALA A 200 -15.37 -13.37 -2.93
CA ALA A 200 -15.73 -12.69 -1.69
C ALA A 200 -15.75 -13.63 -0.46
N ALA A 201 -16.10 -14.90 -0.66
CA ALA A 201 -16.08 -15.94 0.37
C ALA A 201 -14.67 -16.49 0.70
N THR A 202 -13.61 -15.99 0.06
CA THR A 202 -12.24 -16.45 0.32
C THR A 202 -11.71 -15.87 1.62
N ASN A 203 -11.21 -16.75 2.48
CA ASN A 203 -10.48 -16.37 3.69
C ASN A 203 -8.98 -16.56 3.46
N PHE A 204 -8.23 -15.46 3.51
CA PHE A 204 -6.79 -15.43 3.44
C PHE A 204 -6.16 -15.63 4.82
N ASP A 205 -4.95 -16.19 4.82
CA ASP A 205 -4.12 -16.26 6.00
C ASP A 205 -3.31 -14.97 6.14
N ASP A 206 -3.85 -14.02 6.91
CA ASP A 206 -3.27 -12.71 7.22
C ASP A 206 -1.79 -12.80 7.65
N SER A 207 -1.41 -13.87 8.37
CA SER A 207 -0.06 -14.05 8.89
C SER A 207 0.98 -14.32 7.80
N LEU A 208 0.55 -14.85 6.65
CA LEU A 208 1.41 -15.24 5.54
C LEU A 208 1.37 -14.24 4.37
N MET A 209 0.44 -13.30 4.35
CA MET A 209 0.25 -12.40 3.19
C MET A 209 1.49 -11.55 2.88
N ARG A 210 2.17 -11.03 3.91
CA ARG A 210 3.36 -10.17 3.72
C ARG A 210 4.52 -10.92 3.10
N VAL A 211 4.87 -12.07 3.67
CA VAL A 211 5.96 -12.91 3.17
C VAL A 211 5.64 -13.45 1.77
N HIS A 212 4.37 -13.74 1.49
CA HIS A 212 3.92 -14.13 0.16
C HIS A 212 4.09 -13.00 -0.86
N ALA A 213 3.61 -11.80 -0.54
CA ALA A 213 3.72 -10.64 -1.42
C ALA A 213 5.19 -10.30 -1.72
N PHE A 214 6.03 -10.35 -0.69
CA PHE A 214 7.47 -10.16 -0.79
C PHE A 214 8.10 -11.13 -1.81
N ARG A 215 7.86 -12.44 -1.64
CA ARG A 215 8.41 -13.47 -2.53
C ARG A 215 7.91 -13.34 -3.97
N CYS A 216 6.63 -13.04 -4.16
CA CYS A 216 6.08 -12.86 -5.50
C CYS A 216 6.70 -11.66 -6.23
N LEU A 217 7.04 -10.58 -5.51
CA LEU A 217 7.76 -9.46 -6.09
C LEU A 217 9.20 -9.83 -6.43
N GLU A 218 9.95 -10.47 -5.53
CA GLU A 218 11.32 -10.94 -5.82
C GLU A 218 11.38 -11.89 -7.01
N ASP A 219 10.42 -12.82 -7.09
CA ASP A 219 10.33 -13.79 -8.18
C ASP A 219 9.82 -13.15 -9.49
N GLY A 220 9.30 -11.92 -9.44
CA GLY A 220 8.64 -11.26 -10.58
C GLY A 220 7.39 -12.00 -11.07
N GLU A 221 6.75 -12.78 -10.20
CA GLU A 221 5.61 -13.63 -10.54
C GLU A 221 4.49 -13.51 -9.49
N VAL A 222 3.31 -13.07 -9.95
CA VAL A 222 2.11 -13.03 -9.11
C VAL A 222 1.49 -14.42 -8.99
N ARG A 223 1.28 -14.86 -7.75
CA ARG A 223 0.57 -16.09 -7.37
C ARG A 223 -0.59 -15.78 -6.43
N ARG A 224 -1.59 -16.67 -6.41
CA ARG A 224 -2.72 -16.63 -5.46
C ARG A 224 -2.20 -16.54 -4.02
N PHE A 225 -2.84 -15.70 -3.20
CA PHE A 225 -2.44 -15.52 -1.80
C PHE A 225 -2.78 -16.78 -0.98
N PRO A 226 -2.03 -17.06 0.11
CA PRO A 226 -2.33 -18.15 1.03
C PRO A 226 -3.74 -18.04 1.61
N GLN A 227 -4.46 -19.16 1.63
CA GLN A 227 -5.84 -19.25 2.13
C GLN A 227 -5.87 -20.12 3.38
N MET A 228 -6.77 -19.81 4.31
CA MET A 228 -7.02 -20.68 5.46
C MET A 228 -7.84 -21.89 5.02
N ASP A 229 -7.45 -23.09 5.45
CA ASP A 229 -8.26 -24.29 5.24
C ASP A 229 -9.63 -24.14 5.91
N ILE A 230 -10.70 -24.50 5.19
CA ILE A 230 -12.11 -24.25 5.50
C ILE A 230 -12.62 -25.09 6.70
N ALA A 231 -11.75 -25.58 7.58
CA ALA A 231 -12.16 -26.42 8.71
C ALA A 231 -12.93 -25.67 9.80
N HIS A 232 -12.93 -24.33 9.83
CA HIS A 232 -13.74 -23.52 10.74
C HIS A 232 -14.04 -22.14 10.13
N VAL A 233 -15.14 -22.05 9.37
CA VAL A 233 -15.76 -20.75 9.10
C VAL A 233 -17.02 -20.67 9.97
N PRO A 234 -17.09 -19.77 10.96
CA PRO A 234 -18.37 -19.42 11.57
C PRO A 234 -19.27 -18.95 10.43
N THR A 235 -20.42 -19.60 10.27
CA THR A 235 -21.45 -19.22 9.30
C THR A 235 -21.62 -17.70 9.29
N LEU A 236 -21.32 -17.07 8.16
CA LEU A 236 -21.59 -15.65 7.95
C LEU A 236 -23.07 -15.40 8.27
N PRO A 237 -23.41 -14.39 9.10
CA PRO A 237 -24.79 -14.02 9.29
C PRO A 237 -25.41 -13.64 7.94
N GLU A 238 -26.67 -14.03 7.71
CA GLU A 238 -27.43 -13.89 6.46
C GLU A 238 -27.56 -12.45 5.91
N HIS A 239 -26.99 -11.46 6.60
CA HIS A 239 -26.96 -10.05 6.21
C HIS A 239 -25.75 -9.65 5.35
N PHE A 240 -24.79 -10.56 5.07
CA PHE A 240 -23.70 -10.34 4.11
C PHE A 240 -24.13 -10.54 2.65
N GLN A 241 -25.31 -10.03 2.29
CA GLN A 241 -25.75 -9.96 0.90
C GLN A 241 -24.99 -8.82 0.21
N SER A 242 -24.43 -9.10 -0.97
CA SER A 242 -23.86 -8.09 -1.86
C SER A 242 -24.84 -6.93 -1.97
N THR A 243 -24.48 -5.78 -1.40
CA THR A 243 -25.34 -4.61 -1.40
C THR A 243 -25.00 -3.79 -2.64
N LEU A 244 -26.02 -3.39 -3.40
CA LEU A 244 -25.84 -2.43 -4.49
C LEU A 244 -25.63 -1.05 -3.89
N ALA A 245 -24.53 -0.40 -4.26
CA ALA A 245 -24.31 1.02 -3.98
C ALA A 245 -24.46 1.79 -5.29
N ILE A 246 -25.43 2.72 -5.33
CA ILE A 246 -25.57 3.69 -6.42
C ILE A 246 -24.79 4.94 -6.01
N LEU A 247 -23.87 5.38 -6.86
CA LEU A 247 -23.07 6.59 -6.61
C LEU A 247 -23.59 7.83 -7.31
#